data_AF-A0AAD7CSI5-F1
#
_entry.id   AF-A0AAD7CSI5-F1
#
_cell.length_a   1.000
_cell.length_b   1.000
_cell.length_c   1.000
_cell.angle_alpha   90.00
_cell.angle_beta   90.00
_cell.angle_gamma   90.00
#
_symmetry.space_group_name_H-M   'P 1'
#
loop_
_entity.id
_entity.type
_entity.pdbx_description
1 polymer ?
#
loop_
_entity_poly.entity_id
_entity_poly.type
_entity_poly.pdbx_seq_one_letter_code
_entity_poly.pdbx_strand_id
1 'polypeptide(L)'
;MPFKPLVDLDPEKLEKASKLLCELFSVPSLRVYQTEVGQNVLKGISTFLDIPTGGGKTLAFWFPLFYYWEPGNTDKDCQKTILVVGPLTALMQSQALSLAERGVPAVAITANSENPDQLLKVSGSLLSLTAN
;
A
#
# COMPACT_ATOMS: atom_id res chain seq x y z
N MET A 1 -13.58 1.67 10.85
CA MET A 1 -14.67 2.17 9.98
C MET A 1 -14.43 1.66 8.56
N PRO A 2 -15.47 1.31 7.78
CA PRO A 2 -15.29 0.94 6.39
C PRO A 2 -14.68 2.10 5.59
N PHE A 3 -13.93 1.78 4.53
CA PHE A 3 -13.38 2.78 3.62
C PHE A 3 -14.51 3.63 3.02
N LYS A 4 -14.35 4.95 3.06
CA LYS A 4 -15.26 5.90 2.41
C LYS A 4 -14.55 6.49 1.19
N PRO A 5 -15.07 6.24 -0.03
CA PRO A 5 -14.53 6.84 -1.25
C PRO A 5 -14.42 8.36 -1.16
N LEU A 6 -13.33 8.89 -1.72
CA LEU A 6 -13.10 10.33 -1.83
C LEU A 6 -13.85 10.90 -3.04
N VAL A 7 -14.49 12.06 -2.85
CA VAL A 7 -15.10 12.82 -3.95
C VAL A 7 -14.02 13.60 -4.70
N ASP A 8 -13.18 14.29 -3.94
CA ASP A 8 -12.03 15.05 -4.44
C ASP A 8 -10.74 14.48 -3.87
N LEU A 9 -9.68 14.52 -4.69
CA LEU A 9 -8.34 14.10 -4.29
C LEU A 9 -7.47 15.35 -4.09
N ASP A 10 -6.75 15.36 -2.98
CA ASP A 10 -5.80 16.41 -2.63
C ASP A 10 -4.55 16.30 -3.53
N PRO A 11 -4.27 17.31 -4.37
CA PRO A 11 -3.12 17.28 -5.27
C PRO A 11 -1.78 17.15 -4.55
N GLU A 12 -1.64 17.75 -3.37
CA GLU A 12 -0.39 17.69 -2.59
C GLU A 12 -0.14 16.27 -2.10
N LYS A 13 -1.18 15.58 -1.63
CA LYS A 13 -1.09 14.17 -1.22
C LYS A 13 -0.80 13.23 -2.40
N LEU A 14 -1.36 13.50 -3.57
CA LEU A 14 -1.05 12.73 -4.79
C LEU A 14 0.42 12.86 -5.19
N GLU A 15 0.96 14.08 -5.14
CA GLU A 15 2.37 14.32 -5.42
C GLU A 15 3.28 13.66 -4.40
N LYS A 16 2.96 13.81 -3.10
CA LYS A 16 3.69 13.17 -2.00
C LYS A 16 3.70 11.66 -2.12
N ALA A 17 2.55 11.04 -2.39
CA ALA A 17 2.43 9.60 -2.60
C ALA A 17 3.33 9.12 -3.75
N SER A 18 3.34 9.86 -4.85
CA SER A 18 4.18 9.55 -6.02
C SER A 18 5.67 9.62 -5.67
N LYS A 19 6.09 10.69 -4.98
CA LYS A 19 7.49 10.89 -4.55
C LYS A 19 7.95 9.78 -3.61
N LEU A 20 7.18 9.51 -2.56
CA LEU A 20 7.51 8.51 -1.55
C LEU A 20 7.60 7.09 -2.15
N LEU A 21 6.68 6.73 -3.06
CA LEU A 21 6.77 5.48 -3.82
C LEU A 21 8.02 5.42 -4.70
N CYS A 22 8.34 6.50 -5.41
CA CYS A 22 9.54 6.54 -6.25
C CYS A 22 10.82 6.35 -5.43
N GLU A 23 10.92 7.03 -4.29
CA GLU A 23 12.05 6.96 -3.37
C GLU A 23 12.20 5.56 -2.77
N LEU A 24 11.15 4.99 -2.18
CA LEU A 24 11.20 3.68 -1.50
C LEU A 24 11.46 2.51 -2.46
N PHE A 25 11.00 2.62 -3.70
CA PHE A 25 11.21 1.58 -4.71
C PHE A 25 12.35 1.90 -5.68
N SER A 26 13.06 3.01 -5.48
CA SER A 26 14.18 3.47 -6.30
C SER A 26 13.85 3.50 -7.79
N VAL A 27 12.67 4.03 -8.14
CA VAL A 27 12.21 4.21 -9.52
C VAL A 27 12.19 5.70 -9.89
N PRO A 28 12.53 6.07 -11.13
CA PRO A 28 12.66 7.49 -11.50
C PRO A 28 11.31 8.23 -11.55
N SER A 29 10.24 7.52 -11.90
CA SER A 29 8.87 8.06 -11.94
C SER A 29 7.87 6.92 -11.97
N LEU A 30 6.63 7.21 -11.53
CA LEU A 30 5.50 6.34 -11.76
C LEU A 30 5.01 6.49 -13.21
N ARG A 31 4.53 5.39 -13.77
CA ARG A 31 3.82 5.41 -15.06
C ARG A 31 2.42 5.97 -14.86
N VAL A 32 1.87 6.60 -15.89
CA VAL A 32 0.55 7.26 -15.85
C VAL A 32 -0.55 6.31 -15.34
N TYR A 33 -0.64 5.08 -15.85
CA TYR A 33 -1.67 4.16 -15.40
C TYR A 33 -1.53 3.75 -13.91
N GLN A 34 -0.33 3.82 -13.32
CA GLN A 34 -0.14 3.46 -11.91
C GLN A 34 -0.80 4.48 -10.99
N THR A 35 -0.72 5.77 -11.35
CA THR A 35 -1.37 6.86 -10.61
C THR A 35 -2.87 6.88 -10.89
N GLU A 36 -3.29 6.70 -12.14
CA GLU A 36 -4.72 6.65 -12.51
C GLU A 36 -5.48 5.52 -11.79
N VAL A 37 -4.91 4.31 -11.76
CA VAL A 37 -5.51 3.18 -11.02
C VAL A 37 -5.60 3.49 -9.53
N GLY A 38 -4.54 4.06 -8.96
CA GLY A 38 -4.53 4.45 -7.54
C GLY A 38 -5.62 5.48 -7.22
N GLN A 39 -5.77 6.48 -8.07
CA GLN A 39 -6.82 7.50 -7.95
C GLN A 39 -8.23 6.91 -8.09
N ASN A 40 -8.42 5.96 -9.02
CA ASN A 40 -9.69 5.25 -9.15
C ASN A 40 -10.04 4.50 -7.85
N VAL A 41 -9.09 3.78 -7.26
CA VAL A 41 -9.31 3.07 -5.98
C VAL A 41 -9.66 4.06 -4.86
N LEU A 42 -8.96 5.18 -4.75
CA LEU A 42 -9.28 6.24 -3.78
C LEU A 42 -10.69 6.82 -3.95
N LYS A 43 -11.18 6.88 -5.19
CA LYS A 43 -12.54 7.29 -5.55
C LYS A 43 -13.58 6.16 -5.47
N GLY A 44 -13.19 4.95 -5.04
CA GLY A 44 -14.07 3.80 -4.95
C GLY A 44 -14.49 3.22 -6.31
N ILE A 45 -13.74 3.53 -7.38
CA ILE A 45 -14.01 3.05 -8.74
C ILE A 45 -13.32 1.69 -8.93
N SER A 46 -14.12 0.65 -9.18
CA SER A 46 -13.60 -0.67 -9.54
C SER A 46 -12.81 -0.59 -10.85
N THR A 47 -11.58 -1.07 -10.83
CA THR A 47 -10.65 -0.95 -11.96
C THR A 47 -10.12 -2.32 -12.37
N PHE A 48 -10.23 -2.65 -13.65
CA PHE A 48 -9.58 -3.80 -14.27
C PHE A 48 -8.30 -3.35 -14.95
N LEU A 49 -7.17 -3.95 -14.59
CA LEU A 49 -5.86 -3.56 -15.08
C LEU A 49 -5.24 -4.68 -15.94
N ASP A 50 -5.23 -4.47 -17.25
CA ASP A 50 -4.61 -5.38 -18.21
C ASP A 50 -3.21 -4.89 -18.59
N ILE A 51 -2.21 -5.35 -17.85
CA ILE A 51 -0.81 -4.97 -18.02
C ILE A 51 0.04 -6.25 -18.03
N PRO A 52 0.97 -6.40 -18.99
CA PRO A 52 1.81 -7.59 -19.09
C PRO A 52 2.65 -7.81 -17.83
N THR A 53 3.07 -9.06 -17.62
CA THR A 53 4.04 -9.40 -16.57
C THR A 53 5.32 -8.58 -16.75
N GLY A 54 5.94 -8.15 -15.64
CA GLY A 54 7.07 -7.21 -15.67
C GLY A 54 6.69 -5.75 -15.94
N GLY A 55 5.45 -5.48 -16.37
CA GLY A 55 4.93 -4.14 -16.57
C GLY A 55 4.69 -3.35 -15.29
N GLY A 56 5.25 -3.72 -14.13
CA GLY A 56 5.21 -2.89 -12.92
C GLY A 56 3.80 -2.59 -12.35
N LYS A 57 2.80 -3.42 -12.61
CA LYS A 57 1.42 -3.23 -12.10
C LYS A 57 1.34 -3.12 -10.56
N THR A 58 2.30 -3.69 -9.84
CA THR A 58 2.31 -3.75 -8.37
C THR A 58 2.26 -2.38 -7.70
N LEU A 59 3.00 -1.38 -8.21
CA LEU A 59 3.00 -0.03 -7.60
C LEU A 59 1.63 0.65 -7.66
N ALA A 60 0.79 0.30 -8.63
CA ALA A 60 -0.57 0.82 -8.75
C ALA A 60 -1.45 0.41 -7.55
N PHE A 61 -1.22 -0.79 -6.98
CA PHE A 61 -1.95 -1.27 -5.80
C PHE A 61 -1.49 -0.61 -4.52
N TRP A 62 -0.24 -0.16 -4.46
CA TRP A 62 0.32 0.51 -3.29
C TRP A 62 -0.03 1.99 -3.25
N PHE A 63 -0.21 2.63 -4.40
CA PHE A 63 -0.53 4.06 -4.49
C PHE A 63 -1.60 4.55 -3.50
N PRO A 64 -2.76 3.89 -3.34
CA PRO A 64 -3.79 4.34 -2.40
C PRO A 64 -3.33 4.31 -0.93
N LEU A 65 -2.41 3.40 -0.55
CA LEU A 65 -1.82 3.38 0.78
C LEU A 65 -1.01 4.66 1.03
N PHE A 66 -0.13 5.02 0.09
CA PHE A 66 0.79 6.15 0.19
C PHE A 66 0.11 7.53 0.08
N TYR A 67 -1.16 7.57 -0.35
CA TYR A 67 -1.98 8.79 -0.25
C TYR A 67 -2.29 9.15 1.22
N TYR A 68 -2.37 8.15 2.10
CA TYR A 68 -2.66 8.34 3.52
C TYR A 68 -1.43 8.13 4.41
N TRP A 69 -0.59 7.15 4.06
CA TRP A 69 0.53 6.71 4.87
C TRP A 69 1.80 7.50 4.61
N GLU A 70 2.53 7.80 5.69
CA GLU A 70 3.88 8.34 5.66
C GLU A 70 4.68 7.81 6.86
N PRO A 71 6.02 7.72 6.77
CA PRO A 71 6.85 7.25 7.87
C PRO A 71 6.67 8.11 9.12
N GLY A 72 6.46 7.47 10.28
CA GLY A 72 6.38 8.13 11.58
C GLY A 72 5.06 8.86 11.87
N ASN A 73 4.11 8.93 10.94
CA ASN A 73 2.82 9.56 11.19
C ASN A 73 1.89 8.62 11.98
N THR A 74 1.36 9.16 13.08
CA THR A 74 0.49 8.44 14.03
C THR A 74 -0.97 8.91 13.99
N ASP A 75 -1.31 9.85 13.11
CA ASP A 75 -2.67 10.34 12.93
C ASP A 75 -3.59 9.22 12.46
N LYS A 76 -4.74 9.11 13.12
CA LYS A 76 -5.75 8.08 12.83
C LYS A 76 -6.24 8.14 11.39
N ASP A 77 -6.26 9.32 10.79
CA ASP A 77 -6.70 9.51 9.41
C ASP A 77 -5.69 8.99 8.38
N CYS A 78 -4.42 8.90 8.77
CA CYS A 78 -3.31 8.36 7.96
C CYS A 78 -3.19 6.83 8.06
N GLN A 79 -3.86 6.21 9.02
CA GLN A 79 -3.85 4.76 9.23
C GLN A 79 -4.91 4.07 8.36
N LYS A 80 -4.61 3.88 7.08
CA LYS A 80 -5.42 3.05 6.16
C LYS A 80 -4.72 1.72 5.88
N THR A 81 -5.52 0.70 5.58
CA THR A 81 -5.04 -0.64 5.23
C THR A 81 -5.45 -0.96 3.80
N ILE A 82 -4.51 -1.50 3.02
CA ILE A 82 -4.79 -2.11 1.72
C ILE A 82 -4.76 -3.63 1.88
N LEU A 83 -5.85 -4.28 1.48
CA LEU A 83 -5.94 -5.74 1.41
C LEU A 83 -5.64 -6.17 -0.02
N VAL A 84 -4.59 -6.95 -0.20
CA VAL A 84 -4.26 -7.60 -1.47
C VAL A 84 -4.48 -9.09 -1.34
N VAL A 85 -5.31 -9.63 -2.22
CA VAL A 85 -5.61 -11.06 -2.30
C VAL A 85 -4.92 -11.63 -3.54
N GLY A 86 -4.13 -12.68 -3.34
CA GLY A 86 -3.42 -13.36 -4.42
C GLY A 86 -3.39 -14.87 -4.20
N PRO A 87 -3.24 -15.67 -5.26
CA PRO A 87 -3.25 -17.13 -5.15
C PRO A 87 -1.90 -17.73 -4.75
N LEU A 88 -0.80 -16.96 -4.82
CA LEU A 88 0.56 -17.47 -4.64
C LEU A 88 1.15 -17.05 -3.31
N THR A 89 1.16 -17.96 -2.32
CA THR A 89 1.71 -17.77 -0.97
C THR A 89 3.12 -17.15 -0.99
N ALA A 90 4.04 -17.70 -1.80
CA ALA A 90 5.42 -17.20 -1.87
C ALA A 90 5.49 -15.77 -2.42
N LEU A 91 4.61 -15.42 -3.36
CA LEU A 91 4.53 -14.05 -3.88
C LEU A 91 3.99 -13.07 -2.84
N MET A 92 2.96 -13.48 -2.09
CA MET A 92 2.41 -12.66 -1.00
C MET A 92 3.46 -12.39 0.08
N GLN A 93 4.19 -13.43 0.50
CA GLN A 93 5.25 -13.32 1.51
C GLN A 93 6.39 -12.41 1.05
N SER A 94 6.87 -12.58 -0.19
CA SER A 94 7.95 -11.73 -0.73
C SER A 94 7.52 -10.27 -0.90
N GLN A 95 6.27 -10.00 -1.27
CA GLN A 95 5.74 -8.63 -1.34
C GLN A 95 5.62 -7.97 0.03
N ALA A 96 5.09 -8.68 1.03
CA ALA A 96 4.99 -8.17 2.40
C ALA A 96 6.38 -7.92 3.00
N LEU A 97 7.33 -8.85 2.81
CA LEU A 97 8.71 -8.69 3.26
C LEU A 97 9.38 -7.47 2.60
N SER A 98 9.22 -7.32 1.28
CA SER A 98 9.77 -6.20 0.53
C SER A 98 9.28 -4.83 1.02
N LEU A 99 8.01 -4.73 1.43
CA LEU A 99 7.45 -3.54 2.07
C LEU A 99 8.02 -3.32 3.48
N ALA A 100 8.08 -4.38 4.29
CA ALA A 100 8.60 -4.31 5.65
C ALA A 100 10.09 -3.91 5.69
N GLU A 101 10.92 -4.44 4.79
CA GLU A 101 12.33 -4.06 4.61
C GLU A 101 12.51 -2.58 4.24
N ARG A 102 11.48 -1.97 3.65
CA ARG A 102 11.42 -0.54 3.31
C ARG A 102 10.78 0.31 4.41
N GLY A 103 10.50 -0.27 5.58
CA GLY A 103 9.86 0.42 6.70
C GLY A 103 8.36 0.63 6.54
N VAL A 104 7.73 0.01 5.52
CA VAL A 104 6.27 0.06 5.31
C VAL A 104 5.63 -1.14 6.04
N PRO A 105 4.76 -0.93 7.04
CA PRO A 105 4.15 -2.04 7.76
C PRO A 105 3.29 -2.91 6.85
N ALA A 106 3.69 -4.17 6.67
CA ALA A 106 2.99 -5.14 5.84
C ALA A 106 3.16 -6.57 6.39
N VAL A 107 2.13 -7.39 6.23
CA VAL A 107 2.13 -8.81 6.59
C VAL A 107 1.41 -9.63 5.52
N ALA A 108 1.86 -10.87 5.34
CA ALA A 108 1.17 -11.85 4.51
C ALA A 108 0.45 -12.86 5.41
N ILE A 109 -0.87 -12.96 5.26
CA ILE A 109 -1.68 -14.01 5.89
C ILE A 109 -1.83 -15.16 4.89
N THR A 110 -1.42 -16.35 5.30
CA THR A 110 -1.35 -17.54 4.45
C THR A 110 -1.90 -18.73 5.21
N ALA A 111 -2.13 -19.86 4.52
CA ALA A 111 -2.59 -21.09 5.19
C ALA A 111 -1.61 -21.59 6.27
N ASN A 112 -0.34 -21.21 6.20
CA ASN A 112 0.70 -21.59 7.16
C ASN A 112 0.85 -20.59 8.32
N SER A 113 0.01 -19.55 8.39
CA SER A 113 0.08 -18.55 9.45
C SER A 113 -0.58 -19.09 10.73
N GLU A 114 0.23 -19.40 11.74
CA GLU A 114 -0.25 -20.00 13.01
C GLU A 114 -1.18 -19.09 13.82
N ASN A 115 -0.99 -17.76 13.75
CA ASN A 115 -1.83 -16.78 14.45
C ASN A 115 -2.05 -15.50 13.62
N PRO A 116 -3.01 -15.50 12.69
CA PRO A 116 -3.30 -14.36 11.81
C PRO A 116 -3.69 -13.08 12.57
N ASP A 117 -4.45 -13.20 13.65
CA ASP A 117 -4.90 -12.07 14.46
C ASP A 117 -3.71 -11.36 15.14
N GLN A 118 -2.70 -12.13 15.56
CA GLN A 118 -1.48 -11.57 16.12
C GLN A 118 -0.65 -10.85 15.05
N LEU A 119 -0.55 -11.40 13.83
CA LEU A 119 0.16 -10.74 12.72
C LEU A 119 -0.44 -9.36 12.41
N LEU A 120 -1.78 -9.26 12.39
CA LEU A 120 -2.48 -7.99 12.17
C LEU A 120 -2.20 -6.97 13.30
N LYS A 121 -2.13 -7.43 14.56
CA LYS A 121 -1.82 -6.57 15.71
C LYS A 121 -0.38 -6.05 15.67
N VAL A 122 0.58 -6.90 15.33
CA VAL A 122 2.01 -6.54 15.26
C VAL A 122 2.26 -5.49 14.18
N SER A 123 1.63 -5.59 13.01
CA SER A 123 1.70 -4.54 11.99
C SER A 123 1.15 -3.20 12.48
N GLY A 124 0.06 -3.22 13.26
CA GLY A 124 -0.48 -2.03 13.91
C GLY A 124 0.45 -1.42 14.95
N SER A 125 1.20 -2.25 15.69
CA SER A 125 2.18 -1.80 16.70
C SER A 125 3.50 -1.31 16.10
N LEU A 126 3.91 -1.79 14.91
CA LEU A 126 5.11 -1.28 14.23
C LEU A 126 4.97 0.22 13.89
N LEU A 127 3.75 0.69 13.60
CA LEU A 127 3.45 2.13 13.42
C LEU A 127 3.79 2.97 14.67
N SER A 128 3.83 2.38 15.86
CA SER A 128 4.16 3.07 17.12
C SER A 128 5.64 3.00 17.50
N LEU A 129 6.41 2.07 16.92
CA LEU A 129 7.82 1.85 17.26
C LEU A 129 8.80 2.58 16.34
N THR A 130 8.36 2.99 15.14
CA THR A 130 9.15 3.83 14.23
C THR A 130 8.98 5.34 14.49
N ALA A 131 8.41 5.72 15.64
CA ALA A 131 8.07 7.09 16.01
C ALA A 131 9.06 7.74 17.01
N ASN A 132 10.24 7.14 17.22
CA ASN A 132 11.30 7.67 18.09
C ASN A 132 12.55 8.07 17.30
#